data_AF-A0A1W1EBZ8-F1
#
_entry.id   AF-A0A1W1EBZ8-F1
#
_cell.length_a   1.000
_cell.length_b   1.000
_cell.length_c   1.000
_cell.angle_alpha   90.00
_cell.angle_beta   90.00
_cell.angle_gamma   90.00
#
_symmetry.space_group_name_H-M   'P 1'
#
loop_
_entity.id
_entity.type
_entity.pdbx_description
1 polymer ?
#
loop_
_entity_poly.entity_id
_entity_poly.type
_entity_poly.pdbx_seq_one_letter_code
_entity_poly.pdbx_strand_id
1 'polypeptide(L)'
;MKNLKPFLSLKKQLEQEEQAFDYFKKRYIHLSKLTDLEILQFFSLTNREEIVKYKKKIGSIVPDIYENILDENICNCKDSNGKSKLLYESYSEADEKSLFLKREKQLNLKVYACPSSNGWHLSKL
;
A
#
# COMPACT_ATOMS: atom_id res chain seq x y z
N MET A 1 -1.02 21.67 39.57
CA MET A 1 -1.54 20.44 38.95
C MET A 1 -1.07 20.39 37.50
N LYS A 2 -0.35 19.35 37.08
CA LYS A 2 0.08 19.21 35.67
C LYS A 2 -1.14 18.88 34.81
N ASN A 3 -1.38 19.65 33.75
CA ASN A 3 -2.52 19.46 32.84
C ASN A 3 -2.30 18.19 32.00
N LEU A 4 -3.00 17.11 32.36
CA LEU A 4 -2.85 15.77 31.77
C LEU A 4 -3.64 15.58 30.46
N LYS A 5 -4.51 16.54 30.08
CA LYS A 5 -5.38 16.41 28.90
C LYS A 5 -4.62 16.27 27.57
N PRO A 6 -3.55 17.04 27.29
CA PRO A 6 -2.79 16.92 26.03
C PRO A 6 -2.09 15.57 25.87
N PHE A 7 -1.65 14.98 26.98
CA PHE A 7 -0.97 13.68 26.98
C PHE A 7 -1.94 12.53 26.65
N LEU A 8 -3.14 12.57 27.24
CA LEU A 8 -4.20 11.59 26.97
C LEU A 8 -4.68 11.63 25.52
N SER A 9 -4.80 12.82 24.93
CA SER A 9 -5.17 12.96 23.52
C SER A 9 -4.11 12.43 22.57
N LEU A 10 -2.82 12.70 22.87
CA LEU A 10 -1.71 12.21 22.04
C LEU A 10 -1.63 10.69 22.06
N LYS A 11 -1.80 10.07 23.24
CA LYS A 11 -1.80 8.62 23.39
C LYS A 11 -2.92 7.98 22.58
N LYS A 12 -4.12 8.54 22.65
CA LYS A 12 -5.29 8.06 21.89
C LYS A 12 -5.07 8.16 20.38
N GLN A 13 -4.44 9.23 19.91
CA GLN A 13 -4.12 9.40 18.50
C GLN A 13 -3.12 8.34 18.04
N LEU A 14 -2.03 8.14 18.79
CA LEU A 14 -1.02 7.13 18.46
C LEU A 14 -1.63 5.73 18.37
N GLU A 15 -2.48 5.37 19.33
CA GLU A 15 -3.19 4.09 19.36
C GLU A 15 -4.10 3.91 18.13
N GLN A 16 -4.81 4.95 17.70
CA GLN A 16 -5.64 4.90 16.49
C GLN A 16 -4.83 4.72 15.21
N GLU A 17 -3.66 5.36 15.13
CA GLU A 17 -2.74 5.22 14.01
C GLU A 17 -2.16 3.80 13.93
N GLU A 18 -1.68 3.25 15.05
CA GLU A 18 -1.17 1.87 15.13
C GLU A 18 -2.23 0.85 14.72
N GLN A 19 -3.46 0.99 15.24
CA GLN A 19 -4.60 0.13 14.85
C GLN A 19 -4.98 0.25 13.36
N ALA A 20 -4.67 1.37 12.71
CA ALA A 20 -4.88 1.53 11.28
C ALA A 20 -3.81 0.79 10.48
N PHE A 21 -2.54 0.91 10.85
CA PHE A 21 -1.46 0.13 10.22
C PHE A 21 -1.65 -1.37 10.39
N ASP A 22 -1.98 -1.83 11.60
CA ASP A 22 -2.24 -3.24 11.88
C ASP A 22 -3.39 -3.79 11.05
N TYR A 23 -4.46 -3.00 10.86
CA TYR A 23 -5.56 -3.36 9.98
C TYR A 23 -5.06 -3.64 8.56
N PHE A 24 -4.28 -2.72 7.98
CA PHE A 24 -3.76 -2.88 6.62
C PHE A 24 -2.76 -4.03 6.49
N LYS A 25 -1.87 -4.23 7.47
CA LYS A 25 -0.92 -5.35 7.48
C LYS A 25 -1.60 -6.71 7.56
N LYS A 26 -2.71 -6.81 8.31
CA LYS A 26 -3.52 -8.04 8.39
C LYS A 26 -4.36 -8.25 7.14
N ARG A 27 -4.93 -7.18 6.59
CA ARG A 27 -5.82 -7.23 5.42
C ARG A 27 -5.08 -7.55 4.13
N TYR A 28 -3.85 -7.06 3.99
CA TYR A 28 -3.04 -7.18 2.79
C TYR A 28 -1.71 -7.86 3.15
N ILE A 29 -1.60 -9.16 2.85
CA ILE A 29 -0.46 -9.97 3.28
C ILE A 29 0.90 -9.43 2.79
N HIS A 30 0.94 -8.81 1.60
CA HIS A 30 2.14 -8.17 1.06
C HIS A 30 2.58 -6.93 1.87
N LEU A 31 1.65 -6.27 2.58
CA LEU A 31 1.97 -5.15 3.47
C LEU A 31 2.51 -5.61 4.83
N SER A 32 2.35 -6.89 5.20
CA SER A 32 2.74 -7.40 6.53
C SER A 32 4.23 -7.19 6.87
N LYS A 33 5.09 -7.18 5.83
CA LYS A 33 6.54 -6.98 5.95
C LYS A 33 6.97 -5.52 5.76
N LEU A 34 6.06 -4.65 5.33
CA LEU A 34 6.39 -3.26 5.06
C LEU A 34 6.41 -2.43 6.35
N THR A 35 7.31 -1.45 6.35
CA THR A 35 7.34 -0.39 7.37
C THR A 35 6.13 0.53 7.21
N ASP A 36 5.81 1.26 8.28
CA ASP A 36 4.70 2.22 8.25
C ASP A 36 4.92 3.31 7.17
N LEU A 37 6.17 3.70 6.90
CA LEU A 37 6.49 4.67 5.85
C LEU A 37 6.21 4.10 4.45
N GLU A 38 6.60 2.86 4.20
CA GLU A 38 6.34 2.18 2.92
C GLU A 38 4.84 1.96 2.70
N ILE A 39 4.08 1.68 3.77
CA ILE A 39 2.62 1.57 3.71
C ILE A 39 1.98 2.92 3.36
N LEU A 40 2.46 4.02 3.94
CA LEU A 40 2.00 5.36 3.57
C LEU A 40 2.29 5.66 2.09
N GLN A 41 3.51 5.36 1.62
CA GLN A 41 3.89 5.51 0.22
C GLN A 41 3.01 4.67 -0.72
N PHE A 42 2.73 3.43 -0.34
CA PHE A 42 1.87 2.52 -1.09
C PHE A 42 0.48 3.11 -1.33
N PHE A 43 -0.12 3.70 -0.30
CA PHE A 43 -1.42 4.37 -0.40
C PHE A 43 -1.34 5.83 -0.85
N SER A 44 -0.16 6.34 -1.22
CA SER A 44 0.09 7.74 -1.57
C SER A 44 -0.37 8.73 -0.48
N LEU A 45 -0.13 8.36 0.78
CA LEU A 45 -0.43 9.15 1.97
C LEU A 45 0.83 9.85 2.47
N THR A 46 0.66 11.05 3.00
CA THR A 46 1.76 11.93 3.41
C THR A 46 2.10 11.81 4.90
N ASN A 47 1.17 11.34 5.72
CA ASN A 47 1.33 11.27 7.17
C ASN A 47 0.44 10.18 7.81
N ARG A 48 0.72 9.86 9.08
CA ARG A 48 0.02 8.80 9.82
C ARG A 48 -1.45 9.12 10.08
N GLU A 49 -1.83 10.39 10.21
CA GLU A 49 -3.24 10.76 10.41
C GLU A 49 -4.09 10.39 9.18
N GLU A 50 -3.51 10.51 7.98
CA GLU A 50 -4.18 10.15 6.73
C GLU A 50 -4.50 8.66 6.63
N ILE A 51 -3.73 7.76 7.25
CA ILE A 51 -4.04 6.33 7.21
C ILE A 51 -5.31 5.98 7.98
N VAL A 52 -5.58 6.70 9.07
CA VAL A 52 -6.82 6.55 9.85
C VAL A 52 -8.01 7.04 9.03
N LYS A 53 -7.86 8.16 8.32
CA LYS A 53 -8.89 8.70 7.42
C LYS A 53 -9.14 7.75 6.25
N TYR A 54 -8.08 7.18 5.68
CA TYR A 54 -8.15 6.23 4.58
C TYR A 54 -8.86 4.93 4.98
N LYS A 55 -8.56 4.37 6.17
CA LYS A 55 -9.29 3.23 6.73
C LYS A 55 -10.79 3.48 6.83
N LYS A 56 -11.21 4.63 7.39
CA LYS A 56 -12.63 5.01 7.50
C LYS A 56 -13.29 5.12 6.12
N LYS A 57 -12.60 5.69 5.14
CA LYS A 57 -13.07 5.81 3.76
C LYS A 57 -13.26 4.42 3.12
N ILE A 58 -12.29 3.51 3.28
CA ILE A 58 -12.40 2.15 2.75
C ILE A 58 -13.58 1.39 3.37
N GLY A 59 -13.75 1.42 4.69
CA GLY A 59 -14.89 0.75 5.34
C GLY A 59 -16.26 1.31 4.94
N SER A 60 -16.30 2.53 4.40
CA SER A 60 -17.53 3.12 3.84
C SER A 60 -17.80 2.68 2.39
N ILE A 61 -16.75 2.31 1.64
CA ILE A 61 -16.83 1.90 0.23
C ILE A 61 -17.00 0.38 0.12
N VAL A 62 -16.32 -0.37 0.99
CA VAL A 62 -16.31 -1.83 1.00
C VAL A 62 -16.79 -2.27 2.38
N PRO A 63 -18.07 -2.66 2.52
CA PRO A 63 -18.60 -3.19 3.78
C PRO A 63 -17.84 -4.45 4.20
N ASP A 64 -17.65 -4.63 5.52
CA ASP A 64 -16.91 -5.73 6.16
C ASP A 64 -17.30 -7.15 5.68
N ILE A 65 -18.48 -7.28 5.05
CA ILE A 65 -19.00 -8.53 4.46
C ILE A 65 -18.10 -9.08 3.34
N TYR A 66 -17.32 -8.22 2.67
CA TYR A 66 -16.39 -8.62 1.59
C TYR A 66 -14.97 -8.94 2.07
N GLU A 67 -14.71 -8.96 3.39
CA GLU A 67 -13.36 -9.30 3.91
C GLU A 67 -12.95 -10.75 3.60
N ASN A 68 -13.91 -11.66 3.39
CA ASN A 68 -13.67 -13.08 3.09
C ASN A 68 -13.49 -13.41 1.59
N ILE A 69 -13.49 -12.42 0.70
CA ILE A 69 -13.32 -12.62 -0.75
C ILE A 69 -12.26 -11.65 -1.31
N LEU A 70 -11.08 -11.59 -0.68
CA LEU A 70 -9.88 -11.21 -1.41
C LEU A 70 -9.02 -12.44 -1.54
N ASP A 71 -9.34 -13.21 -2.58
CA ASP A 71 -8.50 -14.28 -3.09
C ASP A 71 -7.09 -13.70 -3.33
N GLU A 72 -6.13 -14.29 -2.65
CA GLU A 72 -4.81 -13.75 -2.40
C GLU A 72 -4.01 -13.66 -3.73
N ASN A 73 -3.41 -12.49 -3.98
CA ASN A 73 -2.37 -12.25 -5.00
C ASN A 73 -2.74 -12.13 -6.50
N ILE A 74 -4.01 -12.13 -6.91
CA ILE A 74 -4.34 -12.01 -8.34
C ILE A 74 -4.60 -10.55 -8.74
N CYS A 75 -3.57 -9.83 -9.18
CA CYS A 75 -3.77 -8.64 -10.03
C CYS A 75 -4.14 -9.11 -11.44
N ASN A 76 -5.28 -8.60 -11.95
CA ASN A 76 -5.77 -8.85 -13.31
C ASN A 76 -5.24 -7.84 -14.33
N CYS A 77 -4.19 -7.10 -13.97
CA CYS A 77 -3.64 -6.02 -14.75
C CYS A 77 -2.86 -6.59 -15.94
N LYS A 78 -3.26 -6.19 -17.15
CA LYS A 78 -2.67 -6.69 -18.40
C LYS A 78 -1.87 -5.60 -19.12
N ASP A 79 -0.92 -6.02 -19.94
CA ASP A 79 -0.23 -5.15 -20.87
C ASP A 79 -1.07 -4.89 -22.13
N SER A 80 -0.53 -4.10 -23.07
CA SER A 80 -1.20 -3.77 -24.33
C SER A 80 -1.47 -4.98 -25.23
N ASN A 81 -0.83 -6.12 -24.97
CA ASN A 81 -1.00 -7.37 -25.70
C ASN A 81 -1.93 -8.35 -24.96
N GLY A 82 -2.56 -7.91 -23.86
CA GLY A 82 -3.46 -8.75 -23.06
C GLY A 82 -2.74 -9.75 -22.13
N LYS A 83 -1.41 -9.65 -21.98
CA LYS A 83 -0.63 -10.51 -21.08
C LYS A 83 -0.62 -9.94 -19.67
N SER A 84 -0.74 -10.79 -18.66
CA SER A 84 -0.67 -10.35 -17.25
C SER A 84 0.65 -9.67 -16.95
N LYS A 85 0.58 -8.52 -16.27
CA LYS A 85 1.75 -7.77 -15.81
C LYS A 85 2.36 -8.46 -14.60
N LEU A 86 3.68 -8.34 -14.50
CA LEU A 86 4.40 -8.75 -13.30
C LEU A 86 4.03 -7.81 -12.15
N LEU A 87 3.66 -8.41 -11.02
CA LEU A 87 3.34 -7.73 -9.76
C LEU A 87 4.54 -7.88 -8.83
N TYR A 88 5.02 -6.77 -8.30
CA TYR A 88 6.08 -6.72 -7.29
C TYR A 88 5.46 -6.37 -5.94
N GLU A 89 5.94 -6.98 -4.87
CA GLU A 89 5.35 -6.80 -3.52
C GLU A 89 5.71 -5.43 -2.93
N SER A 90 6.88 -4.88 -3.31
CA SER A 90 7.37 -3.59 -2.83
C SER A 90 7.78 -2.65 -3.96
N TYR A 91 7.79 -1.35 -3.66
CA TYR A 91 8.30 -0.34 -4.58
C TYR A 91 9.79 -0.56 -4.85
N SER A 92 10.58 -0.88 -3.80
CA SER A 92 12.03 -1.12 -3.91
C SER A 92 12.34 -2.23 -4.90
N GLU A 93 11.63 -3.36 -4.81
CA GLU A 93 11.81 -4.48 -5.72
C GLU A 93 11.47 -4.08 -7.17
N ALA A 94 10.37 -3.35 -7.37
CA ALA A 94 9.99 -2.85 -8.69
C ALA A 94 11.02 -1.83 -9.24
N ASP A 95 11.54 -0.94 -8.40
CA ASP A 95 12.51 0.09 -8.77
C ASP A 95 13.87 -0.54 -9.12
N GLU A 96 14.38 -1.45 -8.28
CA GLU A 96 15.59 -2.23 -8.57
C GLU A 96 15.45 -2.96 -9.91
N LYS A 97 14.28 -3.57 -10.16
CA LYS A 97 14.03 -4.27 -11.41
C LYS A 97 13.95 -3.32 -12.59
N SER A 98 13.36 -2.13 -12.42
CA SER A 98 13.35 -1.09 -13.45
C SER A 98 14.77 -0.64 -13.80
N LEU A 99 15.60 -0.36 -12.79
CA LEU A 99 17.00 0.03 -12.98
C LEU A 99 17.83 -1.06 -13.66
N PHE A 100 17.61 -2.33 -13.29
CA PHE A 100 18.23 -3.47 -13.98
C PHE A 100 17.83 -3.53 -15.47
N LEU A 101 16.53 -3.42 -15.78
CA LEU A 101 16.04 -3.46 -17.16
C LEU A 101 16.52 -2.27 -18.00
N LYS A 102 16.68 -1.10 -17.38
CA LYS A 102 17.28 0.07 -18.01
C LYS A 102 18.74 -0.17 -18.38
N ARG A 103 19.54 -0.73 -17.46
CA ARG A 103 20.97 -1.01 -17.68
C ARG A 103 21.20 -2.13 -18.70
N GLU A 104 20.55 -3.28 -18.51
CA GLU A 104 20.85 -4.49 -19.27
C GLU A 104 20.12 -4.54 -20.61
N LYS A 105 18.93 -3.94 -20.69
CA LYS A 105 18.04 -4.06 -21.87
C LYS A 105 17.70 -2.71 -22.50
N GLN A 106 18.22 -1.60 -21.98
CA GLN A 106 17.89 -0.24 -22.43
C GLN A 106 16.37 0.04 -22.40
N LEU A 107 15.64 -0.63 -21.50
CA LEU A 107 14.20 -0.45 -21.35
C LEU A 107 13.93 0.55 -20.22
N ASN A 108 13.47 1.75 -20.57
CA ASN A 108 13.02 2.74 -19.59
C ASN A 108 11.57 2.43 -19.18
N LEU A 109 11.41 1.87 -17.98
CA LEU A 109 10.11 1.58 -17.39
C LEU A 109 9.89 2.45 -16.16
N LYS A 110 8.64 2.88 -15.93
CA LYS A 110 8.21 3.57 -14.71
C LYS A 110 7.54 2.58 -13.75
N VAL A 111 7.83 2.73 -12.47
CA VAL A 111 7.14 2.04 -11.39
C VAL A 111 5.83 2.76 -11.09
N TYR A 112 4.73 2.02 -10.91
CA TYR A 112 3.45 2.58 -10.48
C TYR A 112 2.67 1.58 -9.64
N ALA A 113 1.83 2.10 -8.73
CA ALA A 113 0.99 1.27 -7.88
C ALA A 113 -0.07 0.53 -8.70
N CYS A 114 -0.33 -0.72 -8.35
CA CYS A 114 -1.39 -1.52 -8.94
C CYS A 114 -2.75 -0.83 -8.70
N PRO A 115 -3.58 -0.61 -9.75
CA PRO A 115 -4.92 -0.02 -9.58
C PRO A 115 -5.82 -0.82 -8.64
N SER A 116 -5.60 -2.14 -8.56
CA SER A 116 -6.30 -3.05 -7.65
C SER A 116 -5.67 -3.11 -6.26
N SER A 117 -4.66 -2.28 -5.97
CA SER A 117 -3.97 -2.23 -4.67
C SER A 117 -3.33 -3.56 -4.24
N ASN A 118 -2.81 -4.32 -5.21
CA ASN A 118 -2.17 -5.63 -4.95
C ASN A 118 -0.63 -5.55 -4.86
N GLY A 119 -0.01 -4.40 -5.14
CA GLY A 119 1.45 -4.28 -5.27
C GLY A 119 1.86 -3.23 -6.29
N TRP A 120 3.01 -3.43 -6.94
CA TRP A 120 3.61 -2.49 -7.88
C TRP A 120 3.81 -3.11 -9.26
N HIS A 121 3.77 -2.28 -10.30
CA HIS A 121 3.98 -2.69 -11.68
C HIS A 121 5.01 -1.82 -12.37
N LEU A 122 5.54 -2.38 -13.46
CA LEU A 122 6.30 -1.63 -14.45
C LEU A 122 5.43 -1.29 -15.65
N SER A 123 5.55 -0.07 -16.14
CA SER A 123 4.98 0.36 -17.42
C SER A 123 6.04 1.03 -18.26
N LYS A 124 5.93 0.92 -19.59
CA LYS A 124 6.66 1.86 -20.45
C LYS A 124 6.21 3.29 -20.14
N LEU A 125 7.14 4.23 -20.28
CA LEU A 125 6.84 5.66 -20.26
C LEU A 125 5.85 6.01 -21.39
#